data_AF-A0A534PN46-F1
#
_entry.id   AF-A0A534PN46-F1
#
_cell.length_a   1.000
_cell.length_b   1.000
_cell.length_c   1.000
_cell.angle_alpha   90.00
_cell.angle_beta   90.00
_cell.angle_gamma   90.00
#
_symmetry.space_group_name_H-M   'P 1'
#
loop_
_entity.id
_entity.type
_entity.pdbx_description
1 polymer ?
#
loop_
_entity_poly.entity_id
_entity_poly.type
_entity_poly.pdbx_seq_one_letter_code
_entity_poly.pdbx_strand_id
1 'polypeptide(L)'
;MLRLQDSGVYPARFASIHCPVLMLHGSYDPHPGPMVRDSLKPYIPQLEYREFGHCGHSPWIEEHARDRFLEELRSWLEQQLRP
;
A
#
# COMPACT_ATOMS: atom_id res chain seq x y z
N MET A 1 10.46 -17.42 -8.66
CA MET A 1 9.85 -16.12 -8.30
C MET A 1 10.24 -15.02 -9.28
N LEU A 2 11.52 -14.64 -9.37
CA LEU A 2 12.00 -13.56 -10.24
C LEU A 2 11.59 -13.69 -11.72
N ARG A 3 11.67 -14.89 -12.31
CA ARG A 3 11.27 -15.11 -13.72
C ARG A 3 9.81 -14.74 -14.02
N LEU A 4 8.90 -15.01 -13.09
CA LEU A 4 7.46 -14.75 -13.30
C LEU A 4 7.10 -13.29 -12.99
N GLN A 5 7.93 -12.59 -12.23
CA GLN A 5 7.84 -11.15 -12.05
C GLN A 5 8.39 -10.43 -13.29
N ASP A 6 9.54 -10.88 -13.80
CA ASP A 6 10.18 -10.36 -15.02
C ASP A 6 9.31 -10.61 -16.26
N SER A 7 8.70 -11.80 -16.37
CA SER A 7 7.76 -12.13 -17.45
C SER A 7 6.36 -11.53 -17.26
N GLY A 8 6.15 -10.67 -16.24
CA GLY A 8 4.88 -9.97 -16.00
C GLY A 8 3.71 -10.82 -15.49
N VAL A 9 3.91 -12.12 -15.25
CA VAL A 9 2.84 -13.07 -14.90
C VAL A 9 2.28 -12.81 -13.49
N TYR A 10 3.15 -12.52 -12.52
CA TYR A 10 2.71 -12.16 -11.18
C TYR A 10 2.04 -10.78 -11.09
N PRO A 11 2.63 -9.69 -11.63
CA PRO A 11 1.99 -8.39 -11.54
C PRO A 11 0.64 -8.34 -12.28
N ALA A 12 0.49 -9.05 -13.40
CA ALA A 12 -0.78 -9.13 -14.14
C ALA A 12 -1.94 -9.69 -13.32
N ARG A 13 -1.69 -10.55 -12.32
CA ARG A 13 -2.75 -11.09 -11.46
C ARG A 13 -3.41 -10.04 -10.58
N PHE A 14 -2.74 -8.94 -10.26
CA PHE A 14 -3.35 -7.86 -9.49
C PHE A 14 -4.51 -7.19 -10.23
N ALA A 15 -4.60 -7.32 -11.55
CA ALA A 15 -5.71 -6.78 -12.35
C ALA A 15 -7.07 -7.40 -12.02
N SER A 16 -7.12 -8.54 -11.31
CA SER A 16 -8.39 -9.11 -10.83
C SER A 16 -8.93 -8.43 -9.56
N ILE A 17 -8.18 -7.51 -8.95
CA ILE A 17 -8.58 -6.78 -7.75
C ILE A 17 -9.38 -5.56 -8.17
N HIS A 18 -10.69 -5.60 -7.92
CA HIS A 18 -11.62 -4.51 -8.28
C HIS A 18 -12.09 -3.69 -7.08
N CYS A 19 -11.89 -4.18 -5.86
CA CYS A 19 -12.24 -3.42 -4.66
C CYS A 19 -11.29 -2.23 -4.45
N PRO A 20 -11.71 -1.18 -3.73
CA PRO A 20 -10.82 -0.13 -3.25
C PRO A 20 -9.64 -0.73 -2.47
N VAL A 21 -8.44 -0.18 -2.67
CA VAL A 21 -7.21 -0.66 -2.00
C VAL A 21 -6.45 0.53 -1.44
N LEU A 22 -6.00 0.42 -0.20
CA LEU A 22 -5.10 1.38 0.43
C LEU A 22 -3.75 0.70 0.73
N MET A 23 -2.66 1.33 0.30
CA MET A 23 -1.30 0.99 0.68
C MET A 23 -0.78 2.00 1.72
N LEU A 24 -0.41 1.48 2.88
CA LEU A 24 0.15 2.22 4.01
C LEU A 24 1.63 1.84 4.16
N HIS A 25 2.52 2.83 4.21
CA HIS A 25 3.97 2.57 4.11
C HIS A 25 4.80 3.56 4.92
N GLY A 26 5.92 3.12 5.50
CA GLY A 26 6.87 4.00 6.18
C GLY A 26 7.93 4.52 5.22
N SER A 27 8.30 5.81 5.32
CA SER A 27 9.27 6.45 4.43
C SER A 27 10.70 5.87 4.54
N TYR A 28 11.02 5.17 5.63
CA TYR A 28 12.32 4.56 5.93
C TYR A 28 12.29 3.02 5.80
N ASP A 29 11.19 2.46 5.27
CA ASP A 29 11.16 1.03 4.94
C ASP A 29 12.26 0.73 3.90
N PRO A 30 13.05 -0.34 4.08
CA PRO A 30 14.04 -0.76 3.08
C PRO A 30 13.42 -1.14 1.73
N HIS A 31 12.12 -1.48 1.70
CA HIS A 31 11.38 -1.70 0.47
C HIS A 31 10.82 -0.37 -0.04
N PRO A 32 11.16 0.09 -1.26
CA PRO A 32 10.79 1.41 -1.73
C PRO A 32 9.28 1.54 -2.04
N GLY A 33 8.53 2.14 -1.12
CA GLY A 33 7.08 2.37 -1.24
C GLY A 33 6.62 2.97 -2.57
N PRO A 34 7.20 4.11 -3.03
CA PRO A 34 6.83 4.71 -4.31
C PRO A 34 7.03 3.76 -5.51
N MET A 35 8.11 2.99 -5.54
CA MET A 35 8.37 2.04 -6.62
C MET A 35 7.38 0.88 -6.59
N VAL A 36 7.04 0.37 -5.41
CA VAL A 36 6.02 -0.68 -5.25
C VAL A 36 4.66 -0.15 -5.71
N ARG A 37 4.24 1.04 -5.25
CA ARG A 37 3.02 1.72 -5.70
C ARG A 37 3.00 1.82 -7.23
N ASP A 38 4.06 2.34 -7.83
CA ASP A 38 4.13 2.59 -9.28
C ASP A 38 4.10 1.29 -10.09
N SER A 39 4.65 0.19 -9.54
CA SER A 39 4.55 -1.13 -10.17
C SER A 39 3.15 -1.74 -10.11
N LEU A 40 2.36 -1.40 -9.08
CA LEU A 40 1.00 -1.93 -8.87
C LEU A 40 -0.07 -1.08 -9.56
N LYS A 41 0.16 0.23 -9.70
CA LYS A 41 -0.84 1.19 -10.19
C LYS A 41 -1.40 0.87 -11.59
N PRO A 42 -0.63 0.32 -12.56
CA PRO A 42 -1.16 -0.13 -13.84
C PRO A 42 -2.19 -1.27 -13.73
N TYR A 43 -2.11 -2.06 -12.66
CA TYR A 43 -2.98 -3.23 -12.43
C TYR A 43 -4.10 -2.94 -11.43
N ILE A 44 -3.85 -2.04 -10.47
CA ILE A 44 -4.83 -1.62 -9.45
C ILE A 44 -4.98 -0.08 -9.55
N PRO A 45 -5.69 0.44 -10.57
CA PRO A 45 -5.80 1.88 -10.80
C PRO A 45 -6.44 2.63 -9.61
N GLN A 46 -7.29 1.97 -8.84
CA GLN A 46 -7.94 2.48 -7.63
C GLN A 46 -7.06 2.43 -6.37
N LEU A 47 -5.79 2.02 -6.46
CA LEU A 47 -4.87 1.94 -5.32
C LEU A 47 -4.57 3.32 -4.72
N GLU A 48 -4.97 3.57 -3.49
CA GLU A 48 -4.52 4.73 -2.73
C GLU A 48 -3.19 4.44 -2.04
N TYR A 49 -2.38 5.49 -1.84
CA TYR A 49 -1.10 5.40 -1.16
C TYR A 49 -1.01 6.48 -0.07
N ARG A 50 -0.55 6.09 1.12
CA ARG A 50 -0.18 7.00 2.22
C ARG A 50 1.17 6.58 2.77
N GLU A 51 2.02 7.56 2.99
CA GLU A 51 3.38 7.38 3.50
C GLU A 51 3.53 8.10 4.84
N PHE A 52 4.19 7.44 5.80
CA PHE A 52 4.47 7.96 7.12
C PHE A 52 5.95 8.33 7.24
N GLY A 53 6.24 9.60 7.52
CA GLY A 53 7.59 10.04 7.86
C GLY A 53 8.06 9.46 9.20
N HIS A 54 9.38 9.36 9.39
CA HIS A 54 9.98 8.80 10.60
C HIS A 54 9.50 7.38 10.94
N CYS A 55 9.25 6.57 9.91
CA CYS A 55 8.69 5.23 10.03
C CYS A 55 9.42 4.27 9.10
N GLY A 56 9.83 3.12 9.62
CA GLY A 56 10.38 1.99 8.88
C GLY A 56 9.29 1.02 8.40
N HIS A 57 9.57 -0.27 8.55
CA HIS A 57 8.78 -1.34 7.94
C HIS A 57 7.44 -1.63 8.64
N SER A 58 7.28 -1.25 9.92
CA SER A 58 6.11 -1.66 10.72
C SER A 58 5.33 -0.47 11.29
N PRO A 59 4.64 0.33 10.45
CA PRO A 59 3.94 1.54 10.89
C PRO A 59 2.97 1.35 12.07
N TRP A 60 2.38 0.16 12.23
CA TRP A 60 1.40 -0.15 13.28
C TRP A 60 1.99 -0.30 14.69
N ILE A 61 3.31 -0.44 14.84
CA ILE A 61 3.99 -0.57 16.14
C ILE A 61 5.07 0.48 16.38
N GLU A 62 5.44 1.26 15.38
CA GLU A 62 6.46 2.30 15.49
C GLU A 62 5.90 3.56 16.14
N GLU A 63 6.62 4.10 17.14
CA GLU A 63 6.17 5.18 18.02
C GLU A 63 5.68 6.42 17.24
N HIS A 64 6.42 6.83 16.22
CA HIS A 64 6.11 8.04 15.44
C HIS A 64 5.01 7.85 14.39
N ALA A 65 4.59 6.62 14.12
CA ALA A 65 3.69 6.29 13.02
C ALA A 65 2.38 5.65 13.47
N ARG A 66 2.36 4.94 14.61
CA ARG A 66 1.24 4.10 15.04
C ARG A 66 -0.09 4.84 15.07
N ASP A 67 -0.14 6.00 15.70
CA ASP A 67 -1.39 6.74 15.88
C ASP A 67 -1.94 7.22 14.54
N ARG A 68 -1.07 7.80 13.70
CA ARG A 68 -1.42 8.21 12.33
C ARG A 68 -1.82 7.04 11.45
N PHE A 69 -1.14 5.90 11.56
CA PHE A 69 -1.47 4.69 10.84
C PHE A 69 -2.88 4.22 11.18
N LEU A 70 -3.22 4.15 12.48
CA LEU A 70 -4.54 3.73 12.93
C LEU A 70 -5.64 4.72 12.54
N GLU A 71 -5.35 6.02 12.56
CA GLU A 71 -6.26 7.07 12.11
C GLU A 71 -6.56 6.94 10.61
N GLU A 72 -5.52 6.91 9.75
CA GLU A 72 -5.67 6.76 8.30
C GLU A 72 -6.41 5.48 7.94
N LEU A 73 -6.07 4.35 8.58
CA LEU A 73 -6.74 3.07 8.36
C LEU A 73 -8.23 3.14 8.71
N ARG A 74 -8.56 3.70 9.89
CA ARG A 74 -9.96 3.81 10.35
C ARG A 74 -10.75 4.72 9.44
N SER A 75 -10.25 5.93 9.17
CA SER A 75 -10.92 6.90 8.32
C SER A 75 -11.15 6.36 6.91
N TRP A 76 -10.18 5.64 6.34
CA TRP A 76 -10.35 5.01 5.04
C TRP A 76 -11.42 3.92 5.06
N LEU A 77 -11.41 3.02 6.05
CA LEU A 77 -12.43 1.97 6.19
C LEU A 77 -13.84 2.55 6.37
N GLU A 78 -13.98 3.60 7.18
CA GLU A 78 -15.25 4.29 7.37
C GLU A 78 -15.77 4.91 6.06
N GLN A 79 -14.88 5.39 5.18
CA GLN A 79 -15.28 5.89 3.86
C GLN A 79 -15.76 4.76 2.94
N GLN A 80 -15.14 3.58 3.01
CA GLN A 80 -15.54 2.43 2.18
C GLN A 80 -16.85 1.77 2.65
N LEU A 81 -17.21 1.92 3.92
CA LEU A 81 -18.42 1.34 4.52
C LEU A 81 -19.64 2.27 4.47
N ARG A 82 -19.48 3.50 3.94
CA ARG A 82 -20.61 4.40 3.71
C ARG A 82 -21.51 3.83 2.60
N PRO A 83 -22.84 3.79 2.81
CA PRO A 83 -23.78 3.29 1.82
C PRO A 83 -23.87 4.18 0.58
#